data_AF-A0A8D8PPZ3-F1
#
_entry.id   AF-A0A8D8PPZ3-F1
#
_cell.length_a   1.000
_cell.length_b   1.000
_cell.length_c   1.000
_cell.angle_alpha   90.00
_cell.angle_beta   90.00
_cell.angle_gamma   90.00
#
_symmetry.space_group_name_H-M   'P 1'
#
loop_
_entity.id
_entity.type
_entity.pdbx_description
1 polymer ?
#
loop_
_entity_poly.entity_id
_entity_poly.type
_entity_poly.pdbx_seq_one_letter_code
_entity_poly.pdbx_strand_id
1 'polypeptide(L)'
;MACLFSNNSKINIKIISFTIKEKVTYYNIEVQVGDICWSLCHRYSDFAELNDKLVKDHSLSKDLLPPKKVIGNLDPTFLAKRKTDLEAYIQNVVSFLEKSMPKCLIEFLHLVKYDINILLQDFALFCFQEGDKYLSMGNQTHSFNPLQLYAITKRLKQECPVEESLHQELDFCHILDFCNHLRNLIVQGSPQHIGTSNITYNQLPYELSMFKKLQKLFLYNVDINQISNLG
;
A
#
# COMPACT_ATOMS: atom_id res chain seq x y z
N MET A 1 -0.66 -10.67 2.69
CA MET A 1 -0.49 -9.24 2.36
C MET A 1 0.22 -9.14 1.02
N ALA A 2 -0.03 -8.10 0.23
CA ALA A 2 0.70 -7.92 -1.02
C ALA A 2 2.17 -7.67 -0.68
N CYS A 3 3.06 -8.26 -1.48
CA CYS A 3 4.49 -8.04 -1.36
C CYS A 3 5.09 -8.08 -2.76
N LEU A 4 5.04 -6.94 -3.43
CA LEU A 4 5.53 -6.74 -4.79
C LEU A 4 6.96 -7.23 -4.97
N PHE A 5 7.80 -7.00 -3.96
CA PHE A 5 9.22 -7.30 -4.01
C PHE A 5 9.58 -8.70 -3.49
N SER A 6 8.60 -9.51 -3.04
CA SER A 6 8.85 -10.93 -2.74
C SER A 6 8.49 -11.82 -3.94
N ASN A 7 9.42 -12.72 -4.30
CA ASN A 7 9.22 -13.85 -5.22
C ASN A 7 8.62 -13.50 -6.60
N ASN A 8 9.05 -12.41 -7.25
CA ASN A 8 8.57 -12.02 -8.60
C ASN A 8 7.03 -11.90 -8.70
N SER A 9 6.37 -11.44 -7.63
CA SER A 9 4.92 -11.32 -7.59
C SER A 9 4.43 -10.31 -8.64
N LYS A 10 3.86 -10.80 -9.75
CA LYS A 10 3.28 -9.95 -10.79
C LYS A 10 2.00 -9.29 -10.30
N ILE A 11 1.88 -7.99 -10.53
CA ILE A 11 0.61 -7.27 -10.33
C ILE A 11 -0.33 -7.62 -11.48
N ASN A 12 -1.51 -8.12 -11.17
CA ASN A 12 -2.60 -8.23 -12.13
C ASN A 12 -3.59 -7.09 -11.90
N ILE A 13 -3.99 -6.41 -12.97
CA ILE A 13 -4.93 -5.30 -12.91
C ILE A 13 -6.04 -5.57 -13.91
N LYS A 14 -7.28 -5.46 -13.46
CA LYS A 14 -8.47 -5.53 -14.31
C LYS A 14 -9.38 -4.36 -14.02
N ILE A 15 -9.91 -3.74 -15.05
CA ILE A 15 -11.05 -2.84 -14.91
C ILE A 15 -12.28 -3.71 -15.07
N ILE A 16 -13.03 -3.93 -13.98
CA ILE A 16 -14.14 -4.89 -13.96
C ILE A 16 -15.43 -4.28 -14.51
N SER A 17 -15.68 -3.01 -14.22
CA SER A 17 -16.90 -2.29 -14.63
C SER A 17 -16.67 -0.78 -14.61
N PHE A 18 -17.70 -0.03 -14.98
CA PHE A 18 -17.74 1.42 -14.77
C PHE A 18 -19.11 1.82 -14.21
N THR A 19 -19.13 2.88 -13.42
CA THR A 19 -20.34 3.48 -12.86
C THR A 19 -20.41 4.95 -13.22
N ILE A 20 -21.62 5.49 -13.37
CA ILE A 20 -21.84 6.91 -13.63
C ILE A 20 -22.49 7.51 -12.39
N LYS A 21 -21.81 8.46 -11.76
CA LYS A 21 -22.32 9.23 -10.62
C LYS A 21 -22.17 10.71 -10.94
N GLU A 22 -23.27 11.48 -10.84
CA GLU A 22 -23.26 12.93 -11.05
C GLU A 22 -22.62 13.35 -12.40
N LYS A 23 -22.93 12.62 -13.49
CA LYS A 23 -22.35 12.81 -14.83
C LYS A 23 -20.84 12.57 -14.93
N VAL A 24 -20.22 11.98 -13.91
CA VAL A 24 -18.83 11.53 -13.91
C VAL A 24 -18.79 10.00 -13.99
N THR A 25 -17.99 9.49 -14.92
CA THR A 25 -17.73 8.06 -15.03
C THR A 25 -16.55 7.67 -14.15
N TYR A 26 -16.77 6.67 -13.29
CA TYR A 26 -15.75 6.00 -12.49
C TYR A 26 -15.54 4.59 -13.02
N TYR A 27 -14.28 4.21 -13.21
CA TYR A 27 -13.86 2.87 -13.59
C TYR A 27 -13.51 2.10 -12.32
N ASN A 28 -14.17 0.96 -12.13
CA ASN A 28 -13.94 0.07 -11.00
C ASN A 28 -12.80 -0.87 -11.36
N ILE A 29 -11.72 -0.80 -10.59
CA ILE A 29 -10.45 -1.46 -10.86
C ILE A 29 -10.21 -2.48 -9.75
N GLU A 30 -9.85 -3.69 -10.14
CA GLU A 30 -9.38 -4.75 -9.26
C GLU A 30 -7.86 -4.89 -9.44
N VAL A 31 -7.14 -4.86 -8.33
CA VAL A 31 -5.69 -5.06 -8.29
C VAL A 31 -5.41 -6.30 -7.47
N GLN A 32 -4.58 -7.19 -8.02
CA GLN A 32 -4.19 -8.44 -7.39
C GLN A 32 -2.66 -8.56 -7.36
N VAL A 33 -2.13 -8.93 -6.20
CA VAL A 33 -0.71 -9.25 -5.97
C VAL A 33 -0.65 -10.55 -5.18
N GLY A 34 -0.24 -11.64 -5.84
CA GLY A 34 -0.35 -12.98 -5.28
C GLY A 34 -1.80 -13.31 -4.92
N ASP A 35 -2.03 -13.70 -3.66
CA ASP A 35 -3.37 -14.04 -3.15
C ASP A 35 -4.15 -12.82 -2.63
N ILE A 36 -3.53 -11.65 -2.61
CA ILE A 36 -4.17 -10.44 -2.11
C ILE A 36 -4.82 -9.68 -3.26
N CYS A 37 -6.08 -9.32 -3.07
CA CYS A 37 -6.89 -8.58 -4.02
C CYS A 37 -7.55 -7.41 -3.30
N TRP A 38 -7.64 -6.26 -3.98
CA TRP A 38 -8.43 -5.12 -3.54
C TRP A 38 -9.04 -4.38 -4.72
N SER A 39 -10.12 -3.62 -4.45
CA SER A 39 -10.76 -2.79 -5.46
C SER A 39 -10.53 -1.30 -5.21
N LEU A 40 -10.39 -0.53 -6.28
CA LEU A 40 -10.31 0.93 -6.25
C LEU A 40 -11.11 1.53 -7.41
N CYS A 41 -11.36 2.84 -7.38
CA CYS A 41 -12.16 3.52 -8.38
C CYS A 41 -11.46 4.79 -8.84
N HIS A 42 -11.27 4.92 -10.15
CA HIS A 42 -10.69 6.12 -10.76
C HIS A 42 -11.57 6.64 -11.88
N ARG A 43 -11.64 7.96 -12.01
CA ARG A 43 -12.21 8.61 -13.20
C ARG A 43 -11.10 8.82 -14.23
N TYR A 44 -11.48 9.06 -15.48
CA TYR A 44 -10.52 9.27 -16.59
C TYR A 44 -9.46 10.35 -16.28
N SER A 45 -9.84 11.45 -15.62
CA SER A 45 -8.88 12.51 -15.29
C SER A 45 -7.81 12.08 -14.30
N ASP A 46 -8.05 11.07 -13.48
CA ASP A 46 -7.04 10.55 -12.54
C ASP A 46 -5.97 9.79 -13.32
N PHE A 47 -6.36 9.02 -14.35
CA PHE A 47 -5.42 8.42 -15.31
C PHE A 47 -4.65 9.47 -16.10
N ALA A 48 -5.30 10.57 -16.49
CA ALA A 48 -4.64 11.67 -17.18
C ALA A 48 -3.57 12.34 -16.30
N GLU A 49 -3.88 12.59 -15.03
CA GLU A 49 -2.94 13.15 -14.07
C GLU A 49 -1.75 12.20 -13.82
N LEU A 50 -2.01 10.90 -13.67
CA LEU A 50 -0.97 9.87 -13.58
C LEU A 50 -0.07 9.93 -14.82
N ASN A 51 -0.67 9.91 -16.01
CA ASN A 51 0.07 9.95 -17.28
C ASN A 51 0.95 11.19 -17.40
N ASP A 52 0.43 12.36 -17.06
CA ASP A 52 1.18 13.61 -17.13
C ASP A 52 2.42 13.57 -16.22
N LYS A 53 2.31 13.01 -15.01
CA LYS A 53 3.45 12.79 -14.10
C LYS A 53 4.47 11.80 -14.71
N LEU A 54 3.99 10.68 -15.25
CA LEU A 54 4.86 9.64 -15.83
C LEU A 54 5.57 10.08 -17.13
N VAL A 55 4.90 10.84 -17.99
CA VAL A 55 5.50 11.40 -19.21
C VAL A 55 6.61 12.39 -18.84
N LYS A 56 6.34 13.25 -17.85
CA LYS A 56 7.27 14.29 -17.42
C LYS A 56 8.53 13.71 -16.76
N ASP A 57 8.36 12.75 -15.84
CA ASP A 57 9.42 12.33 -14.92
C ASP A 57 9.99 10.94 -15.23
N HIS A 58 9.33 10.13 -16.08
CA HIS A 58 9.69 8.73 -16.33
C HIS A 58 9.74 8.33 -17.82
N SER A 59 9.81 9.31 -18.74
CA SER A 59 9.94 9.09 -20.19
C SER A 59 8.87 8.19 -20.80
N LEU A 60 7.68 8.14 -20.19
CA LEU A 60 6.55 7.41 -20.74
C LEU A 60 6.05 8.09 -22.02
N SER A 61 5.70 7.32 -23.05
CA SER A 61 5.08 7.91 -24.25
C SER A 61 3.69 8.46 -23.92
N LYS A 62 3.45 9.72 -24.31
CA LYS A 62 2.17 10.40 -24.10
C LYS A 62 1.01 9.73 -24.84
N ASP A 63 1.31 9.03 -25.94
CA ASP A 63 0.30 8.42 -26.81
C ASP A 63 -0.26 7.10 -26.26
N LEU A 64 0.25 6.62 -25.13
CA LEU A 64 -0.26 5.41 -24.47
C LEU A 64 -1.65 5.62 -23.86
N LEU A 65 -1.96 6.84 -23.37
CA LEU A 65 -3.25 7.11 -22.75
C LEU A 65 -4.33 7.30 -23.84
N PRO A 66 -5.48 6.58 -23.76
CA PRO A 66 -6.56 6.78 -24.71
C PRO A 66 -7.08 8.23 -24.67
N PRO A 67 -7.39 8.86 -25.81
CA PRO A 67 -7.69 10.28 -25.86
C PRO A 67 -8.96 10.67 -25.10
N LYS A 68 -8.96 11.91 -24.61
CA LYS A 68 -10.14 12.52 -23.99
C LYS A 68 -11.22 12.71 -25.05
N LYS A 69 -12.48 12.48 -24.65
CA LYS A 69 -13.67 12.68 -25.49
C LYS A 69 -14.56 13.68 -24.78
N VAL A 70 -14.87 14.78 -25.44
CA VAL A 70 -15.60 15.92 -24.84
C VAL A 70 -17.09 15.86 -25.18
N ILE A 71 -17.46 15.32 -26.34
CA ILE A 71 -18.85 15.15 -26.79
C ILE A 71 -19.20 13.66 -26.77
N GLY A 72 -20.35 13.29 -26.20
CA GLY A 72 -20.75 11.88 -26.11
C GLY A 72 -19.80 11.05 -25.22
N ASN A 73 -19.29 11.66 -24.15
CA ASN A 73 -18.38 11.03 -23.19
C ASN A 73 -19.09 10.07 -22.21
N LEU A 74 -20.43 10.09 -22.18
CA LEU A 74 -21.28 9.17 -21.44
C LEU A 74 -21.93 8.09 -22.33
N ASP A 75 -21.61 8.06 -23.62
CA ASP A 75 -22.10 7.02 -24.52
C ASP A 75 -21.63 5.62 -24.06
N PRO A 76 -22.53 4.64 -23.86
CA PRO A 76 -22.15 3.34 -23.31
C PRO A 76 -21.14 2.56 -24.14
N THR A 77 -21.27 2.57 -25.47
CA THR A 77 -20.32 1.89 -26.39
C THR A 77 -18.94 2.51 -26.27
N PHE A 78 -18.89 3.84 -26.20
CA PHE A 78 -17.67 4.56 -25.96
C PHE A 78 -17.05 4.26 -24.58
N LEU A 79 -17.85 4.23 -23.52
CA LEU A 79 -17.38 3.92 -22.18
C LEU A 79 -16.84 2.49 -22.06
N ALA A 80 -17.48 1.53 -22.73
CA ALA A 80 -17.01 0.16 -22.83
C ALA A 80 -15.65 0.07 -23.54
N LYS A 81 -15.49 0.77 -24.68
CA LYS A 81 -14.20 0.84 -25.37
C LYS A 81 -13.13 1.48 -24.49
N ARG A 82 -13.43 2.63 -23.88
CA ARG A 82 -12.48 3.35 -23.01
C ARG A 82 -12.07 2.50 -21.80
N LYS A 83 -12.99 1.72 -21.23
CA LYS A 83 -12.69 0.77 -20.16
C LYS A 83 -11.58 -0.19 -20.59
N THR A 84 -11.73 -0.84 -21.75
CA THR A 84 -10.72 -1.74 -22.32
C THR A 84 -9.41 -1.02 -22.62
N ASP A 85 -9.46 0.17 -23.23
CA ASP A 85 -8.26 0.95 -23.55
C ASP A 85 -7.49 1.36 -22.28
N LEU A 86 -8.19 1.77 -21.21
CA LEU A 86 -7.60 2.15 -19.93
C LEU A 86 -7.00 0.95 -19.19
N GLU A 87 -7.61 -0.23 -19.30
CA GLU A 87 -7.07 -1.48 -18.74
C GLU A 87 -5.74 -1.83 -19.42
N ALA A 88 -5.70 -1.83 -20.76
CA ALA A 88 -4.47 -2.07 -21.51
C ALA A 88 -3.39 -1.02 -21.19
N TYR A 89 -3.78 0.25 -21.08
CA TYR A 89 -2.87 1.33 -20.68
C TYR A 89 -2.20 1.06 -19.32
N ILE A 90 -2.99 0.82 -18.27
CA ILE A 90 -2.42 0.67 -16.91
C ILE A 90 -1.61 -0.61 -16.77
N GLN A 91 -2.01 -1.71 -17.43
CA GLN A 91 -1.24 -2.95 -17.48
C GLN A 91 0.13 -2.72 -18.14
N ASN A 92 0.17 -1.98 -19.26
CA ASN A 92 1.43 -1.65 -19.93
C ASN A 92 2.32 -0.74 -19.08
N VAL A 93 1.75 0.27 -18.43
CA VAL A 93 2.47 1.18 -17.53
C VAL A 93 3.11 0.40 -16.38
N VAL A 94 2.36 -0.48 -15.74
CA VAL A 94 2.85 -1.28 -14.62
C VAL A 94 3.93 -2.26 -15.07
N SER A 95 3.75 -2.93 -16.22
CA SER A 95 4.79 -3.81 -16.77
C SER A 95 6.06 -3.05 -17.13
N PHE A 96 5.95 -1.82 -17.65
CA PHE A 96 7.11 -1.00 -18.00
C PHE A 96 7.90 -0.52 -16.76
N LEU A 97 7.19 -0.24 -15.66
CA LEU A 97 7.76 0.35 -14.44
C LEU A 97 7.91 -0.67 -13.29
N GLU A 98 7.76 -1.97 -13.56
CA GLU A 98 7.71 -3.00 -12.52
C GLU A 98 8.99 -3.07 -11.65
N LYS A 99 10.14 -2.70 -12.22
CA LYS A 99 11.43 -2.72 -11.52
C LYS A 99 11.67 -1.53 -10.60
N SER A 100 11.02 -0.41 -10.86
CA SER A 100 11.16 0.82 -10.08
C SER A 100 9.89 1.62 -10.23
N MET A 101 8.92 1.30 -9.37
CA MET A 101 7.59 1.87 -9.46
C MET A 101 7.58 3.30 -8.91
N PRO A 102 7.20 4.32 -9.71
CA PRO A 102 7.13 5.68 -9.22
C PRO A 102 6.08 5.87 -8.13
N LYS A 103 6.32 6.83 -7.23
CA LYS A 103 5.38 7.16 -6.15
C LYS A 103 3.96 7.45 -6.64
N CYS A 104 3.81 8.16 -7.76
CA CYS A 104 2.48 8.46 -8.31
C CYS A 104 1.73 7.19 -8.75
N LEU A 105 2.44 6.15 -9.22
CA LEU A 105 1.83 4.87 -9.59
C LEU A 105 1.52 4.01 -8.35
N ILE A 106 2.40 4.04 -7.35
CA ILE A 106 2.17 3.44 -6.03
C ILE A 106 0.88 3.99 -5.39
N GLU A 107 0.72 5.31 -5.41
CA GLU A 107 -0.47 6.01 -4.90
C GLU A 107 -1.71 5.66 -5.73
N PHE A 108 -1.61 5.72 -7.06
CA PHE A 108 -2.71 5.38 -7.96
C PHE A 108 -3.24 3.95 -7.75
N LEU A 109 -2.36 2.99 -7.49
CA LEU A 109 -2.76 1.60 -7.25
C LEU A 109 -3.15 1.32 -5.78
N HIS A 110 -3.11 2.33 -4.91
CA HIS A 110 -3.30 2.20 -3.45
C HIS A 110 -2.34 1.21 -2.78
N LEU A 111 -1.14 1.02 -3.34
CA LEU A 111 -0.17 0.05 -2.82
C LEU A 111 0.32 0.40 -1.40
N VAL A 112 0.35 1.70 -1.06
CA VAL A 112 0.65 2.21 0.29
C VAL A 112 -0.19 1.53 1.39
N LYS A 113 -1.41 1.10 1.07
CA LYS A 113 -2.32 0.48 2.06
C LYS A 113 -2.14 -1.03 2.19
N TYR A 114 -1.62 -1.71 1.17
CA TYR A 114 -1.75 -3.16 1.04
C TYR A 114 -0.41 -3.88 0.80
N ASP A 115 0.64 -3.17 0.38
CA ASP A 115 1.99 -3.72 0.22
C ASP A 115 2.82 -3.54 1.49
N ILE A 116 3.44 -4.63 1.97
CA ILE A 116 4.25 -4.58 3.20
C ILE A 116 5.45 -3.65 3.10
N ASN A 117 6.17 -3.62 1.97
CA ASN A 117 7.43 -2.90 1.88
C ASN A 117 7.16 -1.42 1.80
N ILE A 118 6.17 -1.02 1.00
CA ILE A 118 5.77 0.39 0.88
C ILE A 118 5.24 0.90 2.22
N LEU A 119 4.41 0.11 2.92
CA LEU A 119 3.92 0.45 4.26
C LEU A 119 5.07 0.64 5.26
N LEU A 120 6.11 -0.20 5.19
CA LEU A 120 7.26 -0.11 6.08
C LEU A 120 8.18 1.05 5.70
N GLN A 121 8.41 1.33 4.42
CA GLN A 121 9.23 2.47 3.98
C GLN A 121 8.65 3.80 4.48
N ASP A 122 7.34 3.99 4.37
CA ASP A 122 6.67 5.18 4.91
C ASP A 122 6.82 5.27 6.44
N PHE A 123 6.79 4.12 7.13
CA PHE A 123 6.97 4.09 8.58
C PHE A 123 8.43 4.29 9.03
N ALA A 124 9.40 3.76 8.28
CA ALA A 124 10.82 3.98 8.48
C ALA A 124 11.15 5.47 8.34
N LEU A 125 10.62 6.12 7.30
CA LEU A 125 10.78 7.56 7.08
C LEU A 125 10.23 8.38 8.25
N PHE A 126 9.04 8.02 8.76
CA PHE A 126 8.49 8.64 9.98
C PHE A 126 9.41 8.43 11.19
N CYS A 127 9.90 7.21 11.41
CA CYS A 127 10.80 6.90 12.53
C CYS A 127 12.11 7.70 12.43
N PHE A 128 12.68 7.82 11.22
CA PHE A 128 13.89 8.60 10.97
C PHE A 128 13.70 10.10 11.22
N GLN A 129 12.58 10.67 10.76
CA GLN A 129 12.34 12.12 10.82
C GLN A 129 11.84 12.58 12.20
N GLU A 130 10.92 11.83 12.80
CA GLU A 130 10.16 12.26 13.98
C GLU A 130 10.24 11.28 15.15
N GLY A 131 10.88 10.12 14.98
CA GLY A 131 10.89 9.03 15.97
C GLY A 131 11.46 9.44 17.32
N ASP A 132 12.65 10.05 17.35
CA ASP A 132 13.30 10.49 18.60
C ASP A 132 12.44 11.51 19.36
N LYS A 133 11.89 12.48 18.63
CA LYS A 133 11.00 13.50 19.18
C LYS A 133 9.72 12.86 19.71
N TYR A 134 9.11 11.94 18.97
CA TYR A 134 7.93 11.20 19.40
C TYR A 134 8.21 10.39 20.68
N LEU A 135 9.35 9.72 20.75
CA LEU A 135 9.79 8.94 21.91
C LEU A 135 10.18 9.84 23.09
N SER A 136 10.57 11.10 22.88
CA SER A 136 10.82 12.02 23.99
C SER A 136 9.54 12.51 24.68
N MET A 137 8.37 12.36 24.03
CA MET A 137 7.09 12.80 24.59
C MET A 137 6.58 11.82 25.67
N GLY A 138 6.06 12.38 26.76
CA GLY A 138 6.01 11.71 28.07
C GLY A 138 5.38 10.32 28.14
N ASN A 139 4.35 10.01 27.34
CA ASN A 139 3.69 8.70 27.42
C ASN A 139 4.24 7.66 26.45
N GLN A 140 5.15 7.99 25.50
CA GLN A 140 5.76 7.05 24.55
C GLN A 140 4.78 5.99 24.02
N THR A 141 3.55 6.43 23.74
CA THR A 141 2.44 5.53 23.38
C THR A 141 2.29 5.54 21.88
N HIS A 142 2.34 4.37 21.23
CA HIS A 142 2.06 4.25 19.81
C HIS A 142 0.97 3.21 19.57
N SER A 143 0.10 3.47 18.61
CA SER A 143 -0.96 2.57 18.21
C SER A 143 -0.58 1.91 16.88
N PHE A 144 -0.40 0.60 16.90
CA PHE A 144 -0.30 -0.20 15.69
C PHE A 144 -1.63 -0.89 15.39
N ASN A 145 -1.84 -1.24 14.14
CA ASN A 145 -2.82 -2.27 13.76
C ASN A 145 -2.09 -3.61 13.45
N PRO A 146 -2.82 -4.74 13.43
CA PRO A 146 -2.24 -6.05 13.08
C PRO A 146 -1.52 -6.09 11.73
N LEU A 147 -1.91 -5.26 10.76
CA LEU A 147 -1.28 -5.20 9.44
C LEU A 147 0.15 -4.68 9.51
N GLN A 148 0.37 -3.60 10.26
CA GLN A 148 1.70 -3.03 10.47
C GLN A 148 2.60 -4.01 11.24
N LEU A 149 2.10 -4.62 12.31
CA LEU A 149 2.87 -5.61 13.08
C LEU A 149 3.19 -6.86 12.27
N TYR A 150 2.25 -7.32 11.45
CA TYR A 150 2.46 -8.40 10.49
C TYR A 150 3.55 -8.04 9.47
N ALA A 151 3.52 -6.82 8.92
CA ALA A 151 4.54 -6.36 7.98
C ALA A 151 5.93 -6.38 8.63
N ILE A 152 6.08 -5.82 9.84
CA ILE A 152 7.35 -5.85 10.60
C ILE A 152 7.78 -7.31 10.87
N THR A 153 6.86 -8.17 11.30
CA THR A 153 7.12 -9.61 11.56
C THR A 153 7.60 -10.35 10.32
N LYS A 154 7.05 -10.03 9.15
CA LYS A 154 7.47 -10.62 7.88
C LYS A 154 8.84 -10.11 7.47
N ARG A 155 9.07 -8.80 7.56
CA ARG A 155 10.34 -8.15 7.20
C ARG A 155 11.50 -8.62 8.07
N LEU A 156 11.28 -8.89 9.36
CA LEU A 156 12.26 -9.51 10.26
C LEU A 156 12.81 -10.86 9.76
N LYS A 157 12.05 -11.58 8.92
CA LYS A 157 12.41 -12.90 8.37
C LYS A 157 12.95 -12.83 6.94
N GLN A 158 13.11 -11.63 6.39
CA GLN A 158 13.51 -11.40 5.01
C GLN A 158 14.89 -10.71 4.94
N GLU A 159 15.58 -10.92 3.82
CA GLU A 159 16.79 -10.16 3.49
C GLU A 159 16.46 -8.68 3.26
N CYS A 160 17.46 -7.81 3.37
CA CYS A 160 17.28 -6.38 3.15
C CYS A 160 16.98 -6.08 1.67
N PRO A 161 15.85 -5.44 1.33
CA PRO A 161 15.58 -4.98 -0.03
C PRO A 161 16.66 -4.01 -0.52
N VAL A 162 16.94 -4.06 -1.82
CA VAL A 162 17.97 -3.21 -2.44
C VAL A 162 17.60 -1.73 -2.29
N GLU A 163 16.34 -1.36 -2.43
CA GLU A 163 15.88 0.02 -2.28
C GLU A 163 16.15 0.59 -0.87
N GLU A 164 15.99 -0.22 0.19
CA GLU A 164 16.32 0.18 1.56
C GLU A 164 17.83 0.42 1.72
N SER A 165 18.67 -0.37 1.05
CA SER A 165 20.13 -0.19 1.12
C SER A 165 20.64 1.08 0.43
N LEU A 166 19.84 1.68 -0.46
CA LEU A 166 20.20 2.88 -1.20
C LEU A 166 19.83 4.18 -0.47
N HIS A 167 18.83 4.13 0.42
CA HIS A 167 18.27 5.30 1.09
C HIS A 167 18.28 5.10 2.61
N GLN A 168 19.19 5.78 3.30
CA GLN A 168 19.40 5.64 4.74
C GLN A 168 18.11 5.92 5.55
N GLU A 169 17.28 6.86 5.10
CA GLU A 169 16.02 7.22 5.74
C GLU A 169 14.93 6.14 5.65
N LEU A 170 15.09 5.17 4.74
CA LEU A 170 14.17 4.04 4.55
C LEU A 170 14.65 2.75 5.24
N ASP A 171 15.77 2.81 5.96
CA ASP A 171 16.34 1.64 6.63
C ASP A 171 15.37 1.08 7.69
N PHE A 172 15.08 -0.22 7.59
CA PHE A 172 14.25 -0.95 8.53
C PHE A 172 14.74 -0.86 9.99
N CYS A 173 16.03 -0.60 10.23
CA CYS A 173 16.58 -0.42 11.58
C CYS A 173 15.91 0.72 12.35
N HIS A 174 15.48 1.80 11.68
CA HIS A 174 14.76 2.91 12.33
C HIS A 174 13.45 2.43 12.98
N ILE A 175 12.76 1.48 12.32
CA ILE A 175 11.53 0.88 12.85
C ILE A 175 11.85 0.01 14.08
N LEU A 176 12.92 -0.79 14.01
CA LEU A 176 13.33 -1.65 15.11
C LEU A 176 13.76 -0.83 16.34
N ASP A 177 14.54 0.22 16.13
CA ASP A 177 14.96 1.13 17.19
C ASP A 177 13.75 1.84 17.80
N PHE A 178 12.82 2.32 16.98
CA PHE A 178 11.57 2.90 17.46
C PHE A 178 10.77 1.91 18.32
N CYS A 179 10.54 0.69 17.82
CA CYS A 179 9.81 -0.35 18.55
C CYS A 179 10.51 -0.74 19.86
N ASN A 180 11.83 -0.85 19.85
CA ASN A 180 12.63 -1.19 21.02
C ASN A 180 12.54 -0.14 22.14
N HIS A 181 12.25 1.12 21.80
CA HIS A 181 12.15 2.24 22.75
C HIS A 181 10.73 2.54 23.22
N LEU A 182 9.70 1.95 22.62
CA LEU A 182 8.32 2.15 23.03
C LEU A 182 8.05 1.55 24.42
N ARG A 183 7.41 2.33 25.29
CA ARG A 183 6.95 1.89 26.61
C ARG A 183 5.48 1.51 26.64
N ASN A 184 4.65 2.09 25.78
CA ASN A 184 3.23 1.81 25.76
C ASN A 184 2.78 1.48 24.33
N LEU A 185 2.20 0.30 24.16
CA LEU A 185 1.75 -0.21 22.87
C LEU A 185 0.24 -0.39 22.90
N ILE A 186 -0.43 0.21 21.94
CA ILE A 186 -1.82 -0.09 21.63
C ILE A 186 -1.84 -0.92 20.35
N VAL A 187 -2.56 -2.05 20.35
CA VAL A 187 -2.84 -2.82 19.14
C VAL A 187 -4.34 -2.80 18.88
N GLN A 188 -4.73 -2.15 17.78
CA GLN A 188 -6.12 -2.01 17.36
C GLN A 188 -6.39 -2.92 16.16
N GLY A 189 -7.05 -4.05 16.44
CA GLY A 189 -7.54 -4.98 15.44
C GLY A 189 -8.97 -4.70 14.98
N SER A 190 -9.47 -5.58 14.11
CA SER A 190 -10.85 -5.62 13.65
C SER A 190 -11.12 -6.96 12.94
N PRO A 191 -12.33 -7.54 13.10
CA PRO A 191 -12.74 -8.71 12.32
C PRO A 191 -13.12 -8.37 10.87
N GLN A 192 -13.16 -7.08 10.51
CA GLN A 192 -13.52 -6.64 9.15
C GLN A 192 -12.33 -6.67 8.21
N HIS A 193 -12.64 -6.71 6.92
CA HIS A 193 -11.64 -6.53 5.87
C HIS A 193 -10.99 -5.14 5.92
N ILE A 194 -9.73 -5.08 5.52
CA ILE A 194 -8.96 -3.84 5.41
C ILE A 194 -9.36 -3.14 4.12
N GLY A 195 -10.07 -2.02 4.25
CA GLY A 195 -10.56 -1.27 3.10
C GLY A 195 -11.44 -2.13 2.20
N THR A 196 -11.02 -2.28 0.95
CA THR A 196 -11.68 -3.09 -0.08
C THR A 196 -10.95 -4.40 -0.36
N SER A 197 -9.93 -4.72 0.43
CA SER A 197 -9.11 -5.91 0.21
C SER A 197 -9.76 -7.18 0.78
N ASN A 198 -9.20 -8.33 0.42
CA ASN A 198 -9.49 -9.61 1.08
C ASN A 198 -8.62 -9.85 2.33
N ILE A 199 -7.95 -8.84 2.87
CA ILE A 199 -7.14 -8.96 4.08
C ILE A 199 -8.02 -8.69 5.30
N THR A 200 -7.93 -9.53 6.33
CA THR A 200 -8.59 -9.30 7.63
C THR A 200 -7.54 -9.08 8.70
N TYR A 201 -7.63 -7.99 9.48
CA TYR A 201 -6.66 -7.70 10.55
C TYR A 201 -6.48 -8.89 11.50
N ASN A 202 -7.58 -9.49 11.96
CA ASN A 202 -7.58 -10.58 12.92
C ASN A 202 -7.15 -11.95 12.36
N GLN A 203 -6.73 -12.03 11.09
CA GLN A 203 -6.17 -13.24 10.49
C GLN A 203 -4.66 -13.13 10.23
N LEU A 204 -4.06 -12.01 10.61
CA LEU A 204 -2.65 -11.74 10.33
C LEU A 204 -1.79 -12.13 11.54
N PRO A 205 -0.91 -13.15 11.42
CA PRO A 205 -0.02 -13.54 12.51
C PRO A 205 1.15 -12.56 12.67
N TYR A 206 1.35 -12.05 13.88
CA TYR A 206 2.46 -11.15 14.20
C TYR A 206 3.09 -11.46 15.55
N GLU A 207 4.35 -11.07 15.71
CA GLU A 207 5.08 -11.20 16.97
C GLU A 207 5.36 -9.84 17.60
N LEU A 208 5.56 -9.83 18.93
CA LEU A 208 5.87 -8.63 19.70
C LEU A 208 7.30 -8.61 20.25
N SER A 209 8.18 -9.49 19.72
CA SER A 209 9.53 -9.72 20.24
C SER A 209 10.43 -8.48 20.17
N MET A 210 10.14 -7.52 19.27
CA MET A 210 10.91 -6.28 19.07
C MET A 210 10.69 -5.23 20.18
N PHE A 211 9.61 -5.31 20.96
CA PHE A 211 9.27 -4.29 21.95
C PHE A 211 9.93 -4.58 23.32
N LYS A 212 11.26 -4.48 23.42
CA LYS A 212 12.01 -4.90 24.63
C LYS A 212 11.81 -4.02 25.87
N LYS A 213 11.45 -2.75 25.70
CA LYS A 213 11.23 -1.80 26.81
C LYS A 213 9.75 -1.57 27.13
N LEU A 214 8.87 -2.42 26.61
CA LEU A 214 7.43 -2.29 26.78
C LEU A 214 7.01 -2.45 28.25
N GLN A 215 6.19 -1.52 28.74
CA GLN A 215 5.66 -1.50 30.10
C GLN A 215 4.15 -1.75 30.12
N LYS A 216 3.42 -1.27 29.10
CA LYS A 216 1.98 -1.49 28.98
C LYS A 216 1.61 -1.91 27.57
N LEU A 217 0.77 -2.95 27.48
CA LEU A 217 0.18 -3.45 26.25
C LEU A 217 -1.34 -3.36 26.37
N PHE A 218 -1.97 -2.67 25.41
CA PHE A 218 -3.43 -2.59 25.28
C PHE A 218 -3.84 -3.26 23.98
N LEU A 219 -4.73 -4.24 24.07
CA LEU A 219 -5.21 -5.02 22.93
C LEU A 219 -6.70 -4.75 22.74
N TYR A 220 -7.08 -4.23 21.57
CA TYR A 220 -8.46 -3.91 21.24
C TYR A 220 -8.90 -4.65 19.98
N ASN A 221 -9.95 -5.45 20.07
CA ASN A 221 -10.54 -6.19 18.94
C ASN A 221 -9.53 -7.04 18.14
N VAL A 222 -8.49 -7.56 18.77
CA VAL A 222 -7.48 -8.45 18.15
C VAL A 222 -7.82 -9.91 18.43
N ASP A 223 -7.42 -10.81 17.52
CA ASP A 223 -7.40 -12.25 17.81
C ASP A 223 -6.06 -12.61 18.47
N ILE A 224 -6.12 -13.01 19.75
CA ILE A 224 -4.93 -13.35 20.55
C ILE A 224 -4.19 -14.56 19.97
N ASN A 225 -4.88 -15.46 19.25
CA ASN A 225 -4.24 -16.63 18.63
C ASN A 225 -3.27 -16.25 17.50
N GLN A 226 -3.40 -15.03 16.96
CA GLN A 226 -2.48 -14.50 15.95
C GLN A 226 -1.26 -13.80 16.55
N ILE A 227 -1.15 -13.71 17.88
CA ILE A 227 -0.06 -13.00 18.56
C ILE A 227 0.91 -14.01 19.16
N SER A 228 2.16 -13.98 18.72
CA SER A 228 3.25 -14.75 19.33
C SER A 228 4.19 -13.87 20.16
N ASN A 229 4.89 -14.50 21.12
CA ASN A 229 5.87 -13.85 22.01
C ASN A 229 5.27 -12.73 22.86
N LEU A 230 4.12 -12.99 23.51
CA LEU A 230 3.44 -12.09 24.46
C LEU A 230 4.13 -11.97 25.84
N GLY A 231 5.21 -12.72 26.06
CA GLY A 231 6.01 -12.78 27.30
C GLY A 231 7.10 -13.83 27.16
#